data_AF-A0A7S3U4X4-F1
#
_entry.id   AF-A0A7S3U4X4-F1
#
_cell.length_a   1.000
_cell.length_b   1.000
_cell.length_c   1.000
_cell.angle_alpha   90.00
_cell.angle_beta   90.00
_cell.angle_gamma   90.00
#
_symmetry.space_group_name_H-M   'P 1'
#
loop_
_entity.id
_entity.type
_entity.pdbx_description
1 polymer ?
#
loop_
_entity_poly.entity_id
_entity_poly.type
_entity_poly.pdbx_seq_one_letter_code
_entity_poly.pdbx_strand_id
1 'polypeptide(L)'
;MAFKLALAAGAAVVVNAQLDCTLTGYFYSPQNMYLTGKSLELNKEECMRRCNTTVYCEHYTYWPDSGCHLAGSNATLTKSVCGASNTNCSGLYAVVGPSSCADPATFPNPAAAVEGVPPPEVNTSVIPGSDEVPTPSIDIPPASTEEKEKRGFPIWAAIIGVLLLAALAAGITYSMGFCD
;
A
#
# COMPACT_ATOMS: atom_id res chain seq x y z
N MET A 1 20.05 -63.08 11.48
CA MET A 1 19.12 -62.34 10.61
C MET A 1 18.97 -60.94 11.20
N ALA A 2 19.71 -59.96 10.65
CA ALA A 2 19.77 -58.60 11.19
C ALA A 2 18.59 -57.77 10.66
N PHE A 3 17.65 -57.41 11.53
CA PHE A 3 16.60 -56.44 11.23
C PHE A 3 17.24 -55.05 11.15
N LYS A 4 17.38 -54.52 9.93
CA LYS A 4 17.79 -53.14 9.71
C LYS A 4 16.70 -52.21 10.26
N LEU A 5 17.04 -51.51 11.33
CA LEU A 5 16.28 -50.37 11.84
C LEU A 5 16.44 -49.22 10.84
N ALA A 6 15.42 -48.95 10.03
CA ALA A 6 15.39 -47.77 9.17
C ALA A 6 14.73 -46.61 9.93
N LEU A 7 15.58 -45.69 10.39
CA LEU A 7 15.20 -44.41 10.98
C LEU A 7 14.84 -43.44 9.83
N ALA A 8 13.55 -43.24 9.55
CA ALA A 8 13.09 -42.16 8.68
C ALA A 8 12.62 -40.98 9.54
N ALA A 9 13.59 -40.23 10.09
CA ALA A 9 13.33 -38.92 10.67
C ALA A 9 13.16 -37.90 9.55
N GLY A 10 11.99 -37.90 8.91
CA GLY A 10 11.55 -36.85 7.99
C GLY A 10 10.69 -35.83 8.73
N ALA A 11 11.27 -35.12 9.69
CA ALA A 11 10.60 -33.94 10.24
C ALA A 11 10.58 -32.89 9.13
N ALA A 12 9.46 -32.78 8.42
CA ALA A 12 9.14 -31.60 7.66
C ALA A 12 9.19 -30.44 8.66
N VAL A 13 10.25 -29.64 8.58
CA VAL A 13 10.31 -28.36 9.27
C VAL A 13 9.25 -27.52 8.59
N VAL A 14 8.03 -27.56 9.13
CA VAL A 14 7.08 -26.48 8.95
C VAL A 14 7.75 -25.31 9.65
N VAL A 15 8.51 -24.54 8.87
CA VAL A 15 8.96 -23.23 9.30
C VAL A 15 7.66 -22.48 9.50
N ASN A 16 7.17 -22.46 10.74
CA ASN A 16 6.16 -21.51 11.17
C ASN A 16 6.88 -20.16 11.23
N ALA A 17 7.24 -19.65 10.05
CA ALA A 17 7.49 -18.25 9.84
C ALA A 17 6.17 -17.60 10.20
N GLN A 18 6.20 -16.81 11.26
CA GLN A 18 5.21 -15.80 11.57
C GLN A 18 4.62 -15.32 10.25
N LEU A 19 3.36 -15.70 9.98
CA LEU A 19 2.80 -15.68 8.64
C LEU A 19 2.37 -14.26 8.32
N ASP A 20 3.36 -13.37 8.21
CA ASP A 20 3.14 -12.02 7.73
C ASP A 20 2.67 -12.16 6.28
N CYS A 21 1.45 -11.69 6.00
CA CYS A 21 0.88 -11.68 4.65
C CYS A 21 1.64 -10.78 3.67
N THR A 22 2.71 -10.13 4.14
CA THR A 22 3.51 -9.19 3.38
C THR A 22 4.97 -9.62 3.38
N LEU A 23 5.68 -9.26 2.32
CA LEU A 23 7.07 -9.60 2.14
C LEU A 23 7.86 -8.35 1.72
N THR A 24 9.01 -8.12 2.35
CA THR A 24 9.86 -6.95 2.08
C THR A 24 11.03 -7.33 1.17
N GLY A 25 11.42 -6.43 0.27
CA GLY A 25 12.54 -6.63 -0.65
C GLY A 25 12.13 -7.37 -1.93
N TYR A 26 10.85 -7.28 -2.30
CA TYR A 26 10.30 -7.87 -3.52
C TYR A 26 9.38 -6.86 -4.21
N PHE A 27 9.04 -7.13 -5.46
CA PHE A 27 8.03 -6.39 -6.22
C PHE A 27 7.32 -7.31 -7.21
N TYR A 28 6.14 -6.91 -7.67
CA TYR A 28 5.41 -7.63 -8.71
C TYR A 28 5.67 -7.02 -10.10
N SER A 29 5.94 -7.88 -11.09
CA SER A 29 6.20 -7.49 -12.49
C SER A 29 5.21 -8.18 -13.45
N PRO A 30 4.54 -7.48 -14.38
CA PRO A 30 4.68 -6.06 -14.68
C PRO A 30 4.21 -5.16 -13.53
N GLN A 31 4.90 -4.02 -13.37
CA GLN A 31 4.52 -2.99 -12.40
C GLN A 31 3.29 -2.28 -12.94
N ASN A 32 2.19 -2.37 -12.18
CA ASN A 32 0.83 -1.95 -12.57
C ASN A 32 0.11 -2.92 -13.52
N MET A 33 -1.16 -3.19 -13.20
CA MET A 33 -2.10 -3.84 -14.09
C MET A 33 -2.73 -2.84 -15.08
N TYR A 34 -3.44 -3.35 -16.09
CA TYR A 34 -4.06 -2.54 -17.14
C TYR A 34 -4.93 -1.40 -16.55
N LEU A 35 -4.77 -0.20 -17.11
CA LEU A 35 -5.46 1.03 -16.68
C LEU A 35 -5.23 1.42 -15.20
N THR A 36 -4.21 0.86 -14.55
CA THR A 36 -3.76 1.33 -13.24
C THR A 36 -2.41 2.01 -13.37
N GLY A 37 -2.27 3.16 -12.72
CA GLY A 37 -1.00 3.84 -12.55
C GLY A 37 -0.53 3.75 -11.11
N LYS A 38 0.74 4.12 -10.91
CA LYS A 38 1.29 4.40 -9.58
C LYS A 38 0.41 5.44 -8.88
N SER A 39 -0.13 5.11 -7.69
CA SER A 39 -0.70 6.12 -6.79
C SER A 39 0.27 6.40 -5.64
N LEU A 40 -0.07 7.38 -4.81
CA LEU A 40 0.61 7.64 -3.55
C LEU A 40 -0.35 7.29 -2.42
N GLU A 41 0.06 6.38 -1.56
CA GLU A 41 -0.71 5.96 -0.39
C GLU A 41 0.08 6.25 0.89
N LEU A 42 -0.62 6.45 2.01
CA LEU A 42 0.00 6.81 3.29
C LEU A 42 0.91 5.70 3.85
N ASN A 43 0.53 4.45 3.60
CA ASN A 43 1.23 3.26 4.07
C ASN A 43 0.84 2.03 3.22
N LYS A 44 1.47 0.90 3.51
CA LYS A 44 1.23 -0.39 2.83
C LYS A 44 -0.20 -0.90 3.06
N GLU A 45 -0.81 -0.63 4.22
CA GLU A 45 -2.18 -1.04 4.54
C GLU A 45 -3.21 -0.31 3.66
N GLU A 46 -3.02 0.97 3.39
CA GLU A 46 -3.85 1.75 2.46
C GLU A 46 -3.66 1.28 1.01
N CYS A 47 -2.43 0.90 0.63
CA CYS A 47 -2.17 0.29 -0.67
C CYS A 47 -2.87 -1.07 -0.83
N MET A 48 -2.86 -1.90 0.21
CA MET A 48 -3.63 -3.15 0.26
C MET A 48 -5.14 -2.87 0.15
N ARG A 49 -5.66 -1.91 0.92
CA ARG A 49 -7.08 -1.54 0.88
C ARG A 49 -7.48 -1.07 -0.52
N ARG A 50 -6.65 -0.26 -1.18
CA ARG A 50 -6.85 0.16 -2.57
C ARG A 50 -6.92 -1.05 -3.50
N CYS A 51 -5.99 -1.99 -3.36
CA CYS A 51 -6.02 -3.24 -4.13
C CYS A 51 -7.34 -4.00 -3.91
N ASN A 52 -7.77 -4.20 -2.66
CA ASN A 52 -9.02 -4.88 -2.33
C ASN A 52 -10.26 -4.25 -2.97
N THR A 53 -10.26 -2.92 -3.16
CA THR A 53 -11.36 -2.19 -3.81
C THR A 53 -11.22 -2.08 -5.34
N THR A 54 -10.08 -2.48 -5.92
CA THR A 54 -9.83 -2.34 -7.35
C THR A 54 -10.08 -3.66 -8.06
N VAL A 55 -10.98 -3.65 -9.04
CA VAL A 55 -11.33 -4.83 -9.82
C VAL A 55 -10.06 -5.40 -10.49
N TYR A 56 -9.90 -6.73 -10.41
CA TYR A 56 -8.76 -7.49 -10.93
C TYR A 56 -7.42 -7.29 -10.21
N CYS A 57 -7.38 -6.54 -9.11
CA CYS A 57 -6.17 -6.48 -8.29
C CYS A 57 -6.07 -7.73 -7.40
N GLU A 58 -4.98 -8.46 -7.55
CA GLU A 58 -4.67 -9.63 -6.71
C GLU A 58 -3.52 -9.35 -5.77
N HIS A 59 -2.62 -8.46 -6.18
CA HIS A 59 -1.38 -8.18 -5.49
C HIS A 59 -1.08 -6.68 -5.48
N TYR A 60 -0.26 -6.23 -4.54
CA TYR A 60 0.24 -4.86 -4.54
C TYR A 60 1.74 -4.82 -4.22
N THR A 61 2.38 -3.72 -4.61
CA THR A 61 3.73 -3.34 -4.19
C THR A 61 3.71 -1.92 -3.68
N TYR A 62 4.06 -1.73 -2.41
CA TYR A 62 4.23 -0.43 -1.76
C TYR A 62 5.71 -0.09 -1.66
N TRP A 63 6.09 1.06 -2.21
CA TRP A 63 7.46 1.55 -2.25
C TRP A 63 7.71 2.59 -1.15
N PRO A 64 8.97 2.79 -0.73
CA PRO A 64 9.32 3.77 0.31
C PRO A 64 9.00 5.23 -0.04
N ASP A 65 8.81 5.53 -1.31
CA ASP A 65 8.40 6.85 -1.82
C ASP A 65 6.88 7.05 -1.78
N SER A 66 6.18 6.26 -0.94
CA SER A 66 4.72 6.17 -0.87
C SER A 66 4.06 5.63 -2.14
N GLY A 67 4.84 5.15 -3.12
CA GLY A 67 4.34 4.60 -4.37
C GLY A 67 3.58 3.30 -4.19
N CYS A 68 2.31 3.28 -4.56
CA CYS A 68 1.47 2.09 -4.58
C CYS A 68 1.22 1.61 -6.01
N HIS A 69 1.70 0.42 -6.31
CA HIS A 69 1.52 -0.28 -7.58
C HIS A 69 0.58 -1.47 -7.39
N LEU A 70 -0.47 -1.56 -8.21
CA LEU A 70 -1.45 -2.65 -8.17
C LEU A 70 -1.12 -3.67 -9.25
N ALA A 71 -1.17 -4.95 -8.93
CA ALA A 71 -0.80 -6.03 -9.84
C ALA A 71 -1.94 -7.05 -9.93
N GLY A 72 -2.20 -7.51 -11.15
CA GLY A 72 -3.20 -8.56 -11.42
C GLY A 72 -2.61 -9.96 -11.29
N SER A 73 -3.39 -10.95 -11.72
CA SER A 73 -3.02 -12.37 -11.72
C SER A 73 -1.82 -12.71 -12.61
N ASN A 74 -1.56 -11.90 -13.64
CA ASN A 74 -0.46 -12.12 -14.56
C ASN A 74 0.90 -11.62 -14.03
N ALA A 75 0.93 -11.08 -12.81
CA ALA A 75 2.13 -10.53 -12.24
C ALA A 75 2.99 -11.61 -11.57
N THR A 76 4.29 -11.49 -11.76
CA THR A 76 5.30 -12.40 -11.21
C THR A 76 6.03 -11.73 -10.06
N LEU A 77 6.13 -12.43 -8.93
CA LEU A 77 6.92 -11.98 -7.79
C LEU A 77 8.41 -12.00 -8.15
N THR A 78 9.07 -10.87 -7.98
CA THR A 78 10.47 -10.69 -8.33
C THR A 78 11.25 -10.21 -7.11
N LYS A 79 12.43 -10.79 -6.87
CA LYS A 79 13.31 -10.35 -5.79
C LYS A 79 13.98 -9.02 -6.16
N SER A 80 13.85 -8.03 -5.29
CA SER A 80 14.51 -6.73 -5.50
C SER A 80 16.02 -6.86 -5.32
N VAL A 81 16.76 -6.24 -6.23
CA VAL A 81 18.22 -6.07 -6.13
C VAL A 81 18.55 -4.58 -6.13
N CYS A 82 19.64 -4.20 -5.47
CA CYS A 82 20.22 -2.88 -5.70
C CYS A 82 20.75 -2.81 -7.13
N GLY A 83 20.59 -1.67 -7.80
CA GLY A 83 21.26 -1.44 -9.08
C GLY A 83 22.79 -1.51 -8.93
N ALA A 84 23.51 -1.68 -10.04
CA ALA A 84 24.96 -1.90 -10.07
C ALA A 84 25.78 -0.84 -9.31
N SER A 85 25.28 0.40 -9.19
CA SER A 85 25.95 1.49 -8.48
C SER A 85 25.68 1.53 -6.97
N ASN A 86 24.81 0.65 -6.45
CA ASN A 86 24.32 0.64 -5.05
C ASN A 86 23.77 1.99 -4.54
N THR A 87 23.47 2.93 -5.45
CA THR A 87 23.06 4.29 -5.08
C THR A 87 21.56 4.39 -4.81
N ASN A 88 20.76 3.51 -5.45
CA ASN A 88 19.31 3.48 -5.32
C ASN A 88 18.83 2.06 -5.01
N CYS A 89 18.72 1.75 -3.72
CA CYS A 89 18.28 0.46 -3.20
C CYS A 89 16.82 0.45 -2.74
N SER A 90 15.99 1.38 -3.22
CA SER A 90 14.59 1.54 -2.79
C SER A 90 13.78 0.24 -2.91
N GLY A 91 14.12 -0.63 -3.88
CA GLY A 91 13.49 -1.93 -4.04
C GLY A 91 13.72 -2.89 -2.87
N LEU A 92 14.82 -2.76 -2.14
CA LEU A 92 15.09 -3.59 -0.95
C LEU A 92 14.10 -3.33 0.19
N TYR A 93 13.45 -2.16 0.16
CA TYR A 93 12.47 -1.74 1.16
C TYR A 93 11.04 -1.76 0.61
N ALA A 94 10.84 -2.18 -0.64
CA ALA A 94 9.50 -2.36 -1.19
C ALA A 94 8.80 -3.51 -0.45
N VAL A 95 7.53 -3.30 -0.13
CA VAL A 95 6.68 -4.27 0.58
C VAL A 95 5.61 -4.75 -0.38
N VAL A 96 5.52 -6.06 -0.56
CA VAL A 96 4.48 -6.70 -1.37
C VAL A 96 3.47 -7.40 -0.50
N GLY A 97 2.26 -7.59 -1.02
CA GLY A 97 1.23 -8.41 -0.36
C GLY A 97 0.08 -8.75 -1.30
N PRO A 98 -0.84 -9.62 -0.84
CA PRO A 98 -2.10 -9.90 -1.53
C PRO A 98 -3.07 -8.73 -1.40
N SER A 99 -4.19 -8.79 -2.13
CA SER A 99 -5.31 -7.84 -1.97
C SER A 99 -5.93 -7.88 -0.57
N SER A 100 -5.81 -9.00 0.15
CA SER A 100 -6.30 -9.17 1.52
C SER A 100 -5.50 -10.22 2.28
N CYS A 101 -5.25 -9.98 3.57
CA CYS A 101 -4.56 -10.93 4.45
C CYS A 101 -5.48 -12.01 5.04
N ALA A 102 -6.69 -12.18 4.50
CA ALA A 102 -7.68 -13.14 5.00
C ALA A 102 -7.36 -14.60 4.62
N ASP A 103 -6.73 -14.83 3.47
CA ASP A 103 -6.42 -16.17 2.96
C ASP A 103 -4.90 -16.39 2.85
N PRO A 104 -4.30 -17.22 3.73
CA PRO A 104 -2.90 -17.65 3.66
C PRO A 104 -2.44 -18.17 2.30
N ALA A 105 -3.34 -18.77 1.49
CA ALA A 105 -2.99 -19.31 0.18
C ALA A 105 -2.59 -18.21 -0.82
N THR A 106 -3.00 -16.96 -0.56
CA THR A 106 -2.69 -15.80 -1.41
C THR A 106 -1.38 -15.11 -1.04
N PHE A 107 -0.72 -15.56 0.02
CA PHE A 107 0.45 -14.85 0.54
C PHE A 107 1.64 -15.00 -0.42
N PRO A 108 2.48 -13.95 -0.56
CA PRO A 108 3.65 -14.00 -1.42
C PRO A 108 4.57 -15.14 -0.99
N ASN A 109 4.92 -16.03 -1.91
CA ASN A 109 5.85 -17.14 -1.68
C ASN A 109 7.27 -16.76 -2.14
N PRO A 110 8.23 -16.50 -1.23
CA PRO A 110 9.60 -16.13 -1.60
C PRO A 110 10.31 -17.21 -2.43
N ALA A 111 9.96 -18.48 -2.26
CA ALA A 111 10.55 -19.58 -3.02
C ALA A 111 10.06 -19.64 -4.48
N ALA A 112 8.94 -18.98 -4.78
CA ALA A 112 8.41 -18.83 -6.14
C ALA A 112 8.90 -17.54 -6.82
N ALA A 113 9.66 -16.70 -6.12
CA ALA A 113 10.14 -15.44 -6.68
C ALA A 113 11.22 -15.68 -7.75
N VAL A 114 11.10 -14.99 -8.87
CA VAL A 114 12.16 -14.96 -9.88
C VAL A 114 13.27 -14.03 -9.37
N GLU A 115 14.53 -14.44 -9.53
CA GLU A 115 15.65 -13.53 -9.24
C GLU A 115 15.51 -12.30 -10.12
N GLY A 116 15.71 -11.12 -9.52
CA GLY A 116 15.62 -9.85 -10.23
C GLY A 116 16.50 -9.89 -11.48
N VAL A 117 15.88 -9.98 -12.65
CA VAL A 117 16.52 -9.55 -13.88
C VAL A 117 16.90 -8.10 -13.58
N PRO A 118 18.20 -7.72 -13.62
CA PRO A 118 18.58 -6.34 -13.40
C PRO A 118 17.69 -5.47 -14.28
N PRO A 119 17.20 -4.31 -13.78
CA PRO A 119 16.47 -3.36 -14.62
C PRO A 119 17.20 -3.27 -15.95
N PRO A 120 16.53 -3.36 -17.12
CA PRO A 120 17.22 -3.28 -18.39
C PRO A 120 18.11 -2.05 -18.30
N GLU A 121 19.44 -2.26 -18.36
CA GLU A 121 20.39 -1.16 -18.30
C GLU A 121 19.89 -0.15 -19.31
N VAL A 122 19.49 1.03 -18.83
CA VAL A 122 19.32 2.17 -19.71
C VAL A 122 20.71 2.37 -20.27
N ASN A 123 20.94 1.84 -21.46
CA ASN A 123 22.19 2.03 -22.16
C ASN A 123 22.27 3.52 -22.47
N THR A 124 22.90 4.28 -21.59
CA THR A 124 23.15 5.70 -21.72
C THR A 124 24.23 6.00 -22.77
N SER A 125 24.69 4.99 -23.51
CA SER A 125 25.55 5.22 -24.68
C SER A 125 24.69 5.45 -25.92
N VAL A 126 24.76 6.71 -26.40
CA VAL A 126 24.27 7.27 -27.68
C VAL A 126 23.07 8.21 -27.52
N ILE A 127 23.33 9.41 -27.02
CA ILE A 127 22.76 10.64 -27.60
C ILE A 127 23.92 11.51 -28.07
N PRO A 128 24.26 11.53 -29.38
CA PRO A 128 24.99 12.63 -29.98
C PRO A 128 23.97 13.70 -30.38
N GLY A 129 24.08 14.89 -29.77
CA GLY A 129 23.28 16.05 -30.17
C GLY A 129 22.49 16.65 -29.02
N SER A 130 23.18 17.32 -28.10
CA SER A 130 22.59 18.39 -27.30
C SER A 130 22.51 19.65 -28.18
N ASP A 131 21.47 19.76 -29.01
CA ASP A 131 21.01 21.07 -29.44
C ASP A 131 20.20 21.64 -28.28
N GLU A 132 20.71 22.75 -27.72
CA GLU A 132 20.05 23.56 -26.71
C GLU A 132 18.62 23.90 -27.18
N VAL A 133 17.63 23.26 -26.58
CA VAL A 133 16.27 23.76 -26.58
C VAL A 133 16.25 24.95 -25.62
N PRO A 134 15.99 26.19 -26.09
CA PRO A 134 15.86 27.33 -25.20
C PRO A 134 14.69 27.09 -24.25
N THR A 135 15.03 27.02 -22.96
CA THR A 135 14.09 26.94 -21.86
C THR A 135 13.19 28.19 -21.88
N PRO A 136 11.86 28.07 -22.04
CA PRO A 136 10.99 29.17 -21.68
C PRO A 136 11.03 29.32 -20.15
N SER A 137 11.49 30.47 -19.68
CA SER A 137 11.38 30.88 -18.29
C SER A 137 9.90 30.94 -17.92
N ILE A 138 9.41 29.91 -17.25
CA ILE A 138 8.12 29.94 -16.57
C ILE A 138 8.37 30.53 -15.20
N ASP A 139 7.96 31.79 -15.02
CA ASP A 139 7.86 32.44 -13.73
C ASP A 139 6.89 31.64 -12.85
N ILE A 140 7.44 30.89 -11.89
CA ILE A 140 6.66 30.21 -10.86
C ILE A 140 6.27 31.30 -9.83
N PRO A 141 4.97 31.65 -9.69
CA PRO A 141 4.54 32.56 -8.63
C PRO A 141 4.82 31.91 -7.26
N PRO A 142 5.17 32.72 -6.24
CA PRO A 142 5.49 32.22 -4.92
C PRO A 142 4.29 31.47 -4.32
N ALA A 143 4.62 30.34 -3.69
CA ALA A 143 3.72 29.49 -2.91
C ALA A 143 2.75 30.35 -2.09
N SER A 144 1.48 30.32 -2.49
CA SER A 144 0.39 30.79 -1.64
C SER A 144 0.34 29.88 -0.42
N THR A 145 0.60 30.46 0.74
CA THR A 145 0.34 29.86 2.05
C THR A 145 -1.08 29.34 2.09
N GLU A 146 -1.25 28.03 2.26
CA GLU A 146 -2.55 27.44 2.58
C GLU A 146 -3.02 27.99 3.93
N GLU A 147 -4.04 28.86 3.86
CA GLU A 147 -4.74 29.33 5.04
C GLU A 147 -5.45 28.14 5.69
N LYS A 148 -5.22 27.93 6.99
CA LYS A 148 -6.02 27.04 7.83
C LYS A 148 -7.49 27.46 7.73
N GLU A 149 -8.25 26.75 6.91
CA GLU A 149 -9.70 26.87 6.87
C GLU A 149 -10.25 26.41 8.22
N LYS A 150 -10.59 27.38 9.07
CA LYS A 150 -11.33 27.17 10.31
C LYS A 150 -12.66 26.53 9.91
N ARG A 151 -12.76 25.22 10.12
CA ARG A 151 -13.99 24.43 10.02
C ARG A 151 -15.06 25.07 10.90
N GLY A 152 -15.84 25.96 10.29
CA GLY A 152 -16.97 26.62 10.92
C GLY A 152 -17.96 25.55 11.35
N PHE A 153 -18.19 25.48 12.65
CA PHE A 153 -19.23 24.63 13.21
C PHE A 153 -20.58 25.10 12.63
N PRO A 154 -21.29 24.26 11.87
CA PRO A 154 -22.41 24.76 11.10
C PRO A 154 -23.58 25.09 12.04
N ILE A 155 -24.19 26.25 11.85
CA ILE A 155 -25.21 26.83 12.75
C ILE A 155 -26.37 25.85 13.03
N TRP A 156 -26.70 24.96 12.08
CA TRP A 156 -27.71 23.92 12.26
C TRP A 156 -27.37 22.91 13.37
N ALA A 157 -26.08 22.61 13.62
CA ALA A 157 -25.66 21.70 14.68
C ALA A 157 -25.91 22.30 16.08
N ALA A 158 -25.82 23.63 16.23
CA ALA A 158 -26.19 24.31 17.46
C ALA A 158 -27.72 24.27 17.71
N ILE A 159 -28.52 24.42 16.65
CA ILE A 159 -29.98 24.34 16.74
C ILE A 159 -30.43 22.93 17.16
N ILE A 160 -29.84 21.88 16.56
CA ILE A 160 -30.13 20.50 16.96
C ILE A 160 -29.76 20.24 18.42
N GLY A 161 -28.60 20.75 18.87
CA GLY A 161 -28.17 20.64 20.26
C GLY A 161 -29.18 21.26 21.24
N VAL A 162 -29.68 22.46 20.94
CA VAL A 162 -30.67 23.15 21.80
C VAL A 162 -32.02 22.43 21.79
N LEU A 163 -32.49 21.93 20.65
CA LEU A 163 -33.75 21.17 20.56
C LEU A 163 -33.69 19.85 21.35
N LEU A 164 -32.59 19.12 21.26
CA LEU A 164 -32.38 17.90 22.05
C LEU A 164 -32.35 18.20 23.54
N LEU A 165 -31.67 19.28 23.96
CA LEU A 165 -31.62 19.67 25.37
C LEU A 165 -33.00 20.06 25.91
N ALA A 166 -33.80 20.78 25.13
CA ALA A 166 -35.16 21.17 25.50
C ALA A 166 -36.09 19.94 25.60
N ALA A 167 -35.97 18.99 24.68
CA ALA A 167 -36.74 17.74 24.73
C ALA A 167 -36.40 16.88 25.95
N LEU A 168 -35.12 16.80 26.33
CA LEU A 168 -34.69 16.11 27.54
C LEU A 168 -35.22 16.81 28.81
N ALA A 169 -35.17 18.14 28.88
CA ALA A 169 -35.73 18.88 30.00
C ALA A 169 -37.24 18.69 30.12
N ALA A 170 -37.98 18.72 29.01
CA ALA A 170 -39.42 18.47 28.98
C ALA A 170 -39.79 17.03 29.35
N GLY A 171 -38.97 16.05 28.98
CA GLY A 171 -39.15 14.65 29.37
C GLY A 171 -38.95 14.42 30.88
N ILE A 172 -38.01 15.13 31.49
CA ILE A 172 -37.75 15.07 32.95
C ILE A 172 -38.91 15.71 33.73
N THR A 173 -39.49 16.82 33.26
CA THR A 173 -40.64 17.43 33.96
C THR A 173 -41.94 16.65 33.76
N TYR A 174 -42.13 15.97 32.62
CA TYR A 174 -43.31 15.12 32.40
C TYR A 174 -43.34 13.85 33.26
N SER A 175 -42.18 13.37 33.73
CA SER A 175 -42.08 12.19 34.59
C SER A 175 -42.17 12.51 36.09
N MET A 176 -42.08 13.78 36.47
CA MET A 176 -42.43 14.27 37.81
C MET A 176 -43.85 14.81 37.79
N GLY A 177 -44.81 13.89 37.75
CA GLY A 177 -46.22 14.21 37.93
C GLY A 177 -46.44 15.01 39.23
N PHE A 178 -46.77 16.29 39.06
CA PHE A 178 -47.65 16.99 39.98
C PHE A 178 -49.01 16.26 39.95
N CYS A 179 -49.13 15.23 40.79
CA CYS A 179 -50.44 14.76 41.24
C CYS A 179 -50.88 15.76 42.32
N ASP A 180 -51.87 16.61 41.99
CA ASP A 180 -52.73 17.30 42.95
C ASP A 180 -53.82 16.32 43.43
#